data_AF-A0A1A6HVU0-F1
#
_entry.id   AF-A0A1A6HVU0-F1
#
_cell.length_a   1.000
_cell.length_b   1.000
_cell.length_c   1.000
_cell.angle_alpha   90.00
_cell.angle_beta   90.00
_cell.angle_gamma   90.00
#
_symmetry.space_group_name_H-M   'P 1'
#
loop_
_entity.id
_entity.type
_entity.pdbx_description
1 polymer ?
#
loop_
_entity_poly.entity_id
_entity_poly.type
_entity_poly.pdbx_seq_one_letter_code
_entity_poly.pdbx_strand_id
1 'polypeptide(L)'
;KKSGKLKASLKRDCFSLGSNIDIDFSGPTIYGWAVLAFEGWLAGYQMSFDTAKSKLSQNNFALGYKAADFQLHTHVNDGTEFGGSIYQKVNEKIETSINLAWTAGSNNTRFGIAAKYKLDCKTSLSAKVNNASLIGLGYTQSLRPGVKVTLSALIDGKNFNAGGHKDSSPAPLPYGHHLYPA
;
A
#
# COMPACT_ATOMS: atom_id res chain seq x y z
N LYS A 1 14.57 24.26 8.66
CA LYS A 1 13.52 24.08 7.63
C LYS A 1 12.24 23.67 8.38
N LYS A 2 11.23 24.55 8.50
CA LYS A 2 9.97 24.26 9.21
C LYS A 2 8.91 23.94 8.16
N SER A 3 8.33 22.74 8.20
CA SER A 3 7.20 22.32 7.37
C SER A 3 6.04 21.96 8.30
N GLY A 4 4.83 22.40 7.97
CA GLY A 4 3.61 22.08 8.72
C GLY A 4 2.65 21.25 7.88
N LYS A 5 2.00 20.25 8.47
CA LYS A 5 0.98 19.45 7.78
C LYS A 5 -0.33 19.51 8.55
N LEU A 6 -1.40 19.92 7.88
CA LEU A 6 -2.75 19.90 8.41
C LEU A 6 -3.58 18.86 7.67
N LYS A 7 -4.12 17.88 8.40
CA LYS A 7 -4.95 16.81 7.82
C LYS A 7 -6.35 16.86 8.40
N ALA A 8 -7.35 16.88 7.52
CA ALA A 8 -8.76 16.70 7.84
C ALA A 8 -9.30 15.49 7.09
N SER A 9 -10.06 14.63 7.75
CA SER A 9 -10.70 13.47 7.10
C SER A 9 -12.03 13.16 7.73
N LEU A 10 -13.05 12.96 6.90
CA LEU A 10 -14.37 12.49 7.25
C LEU A 10 -14.57 11.10 6.64
N LYS A 11 -14.99 10.14 7.46
CA LYS A 11 -15.31 8.79 7.01
C LYS A 11 -16.72 8.45 7.47
N ARG A 12 -17.53 7.96 6.55
CA ARG A 12 -18.85 7.35 6.76
C ARG A 12 -18.89 6.02 6.00
N ASP A 13 -19.98 5.27 6.17
CA ASP A 13 -20.11 3.92 5.61
C ASP A 13 -20.04 3.91 4.07
N CYS A 14 -20.69 4.88 3.44
CA CYS A 14 -20.78 4.97 1.97
C CYS A 14 -19.78 5.95 1.34
N PHE A 15 -19.06 6.75 2.14
CA PHE A 15 -18.09 7.69 1.59
C PHE A 15 -16.98 8.06 2.56
N SER A 16 -15.81 8.37 2.02
CA SER A 16 -14.71 8.99 2.75
C SER A 16 -14.20 10.19 1.99
N LEU A 17 -14.09 11.32 2.66
CA LEU A 17 -13.52 12.55 2.13
C LEU A 17 -12.35 12.95 3.01
N GLY A 18 -11.32 13.53 2.43
CA GLY A 18 -10.32 14.21 3.23
C GLY A 18 -9.51 15.21 2.44
N SER A 19 -8.81 16.04 3.19
CA SER A 19 -7.92 17.06 2.68
C SER A 19 -6.67 17.10 3.55
N ASN A 20 -5.53 17.33 2.91
CA ASN A 20 -4.26 17.54 3.57
C ASN A 20 -3.61 18.77 2.97
N ILE A 21 -3.16 19.69 3.82
CA ILE A 21 -2.48 20.91 3.40
C ILE A 21 -1.05 20.80 3.91
N ASP A 22 -0.10 20.71 2.98
CA ASP A 22 1.32 20.78 3.29
C ASP A 22 1.79 22.23 3.14
N ILE A 23 2.34 22.79 4.20
CA ILE A 23 2.82 24.17 4.25
C ILE A 23 4.34 24.11 4.26
N ASP A 24 4.93 24.37 3.09
CA ASP A 24 6.37 24.56 2.92
C ASP A 24 6.68 26.01 2.53
N PHE A 25 7.94 26.39 2.63
CA PHE A 25 8.45 27.73 2.32
C PHE A 25 8.31 28.09 0.82
N SER A 26 8.20 27.08 -0.04
CA SER A 26 7.93 27.25 -1.48
C SER A 26 6.47 27.53 -1.80
N GLY A 27 5.56 27.49 -0.81
CA GLY A 27 4.12 27.70 -0.95
C GLY A 27 3.31 26.43 -0.60
N PRO A 28 2.05 26.58 -0.16
CA PRO A 28 1.25 25.45 0.29
C PRO A 28 0.83 24.53 -0.85
N THR A 29 0.84 23.23 -0.61
CA THR A 29 0.25 22.22 -1.50
C THR A 29 -1.00 21.64 -0.87
N ILE A 30 -2.11 21.73 -1.58
CA ILE A 30 -3.41 21.22 -1.12
C ILE A 30 -3.63 19.86 -1.76
N TYR A 31 -3.87 18.84 -0.96
CA TYR A 31 -4.23 17.50 -1.38
C TYR A 31 -5.69 17.27 -1.00
N GLY A 32 -6.49 16.75 -1.92
CA GLY A 32 -7.87 16.35 -1.67
C GLY A 32 -8.09 14.93 -2.13
N TRP A 33 -8.91 14.17 -1.41
CA TRP A 33 -9.35 12.85 -1.86
C TRP A 33 -10.79 12.61 -1.45
N ALA A 34 -11.52 11.93 -2.33
CA ALA A 34 -12.88 11.48 -2.11
C ALA A 34 -12.98 10.01 -2.55
N VAL A 35 -13.67 9.19 -1.76
CA VAL A 35 -13.95 7.79 -2.05
C VAL A 35 -15.43 7.55 -1.79
N LEU A 36 -16.11 6.98 -2.76
CA LEU A 36 -17.50 6.53 -2.65
C LEU A 36 -17.51 5.00 -2.60
N ALA A 37 -18.32 4.44 -1.71
CA ALA A 37 -18.49 3.02 -1.52
C ALA A 37 -19.97 2.66 -1.73
N PHE A 38 -20.25 1.72 -2.63
CA PHE A 38 -21.60 1.26 -2.93
C PHE A 38 -21.58 -0.23 -3.29
N GLU A 39 -22.32 -1.06 -2.53
CA GLU A 39 -22.43 -2.51 -2.77
C GLU A 39 -21.08 -3.22 -3.04
N GLY A 40 -20.05 -2.87 -2.26
CA GLY A 40 -18.69 -3.41 -2.40
C GLY A 40 -17.83 -2.72 -3.46
N TRP A 41 -18.41 -1.96 -4.38
CA TRP A 41 -17.67 -1.09 -5.30
C TRP A 41 -17.12 0.14 -4.58
N LEU A 42 -15.92 0.55 -4.97
CA LEU A 42 -15.17 1.66 -4.40
C LEU A 42 -14.66 2.55 -5.53
N ALA A 43 -15.17 3.76 -5.67
CA ALA A 43 -14.67 4.73 -6.62
C ALA A 43 -13.95 5.84 -5.87
N GLY A 44 -12.67 6.03 -6.14
CA GLY A 44 -11.81 7.00 -5.50
C GLY A 44 -11.26 8.02 -6.49
N TYR A 45 -11.15 9.25 -6.05
CA TYR A 45 -10.43 10.29 -6.76
C TYR A 45 -9.57 11.07 -5.77
N GLN A 46 -8.34 11.35 -6.16
CA GLN A 46 -7.40 12.16 -5.42
C GLN A 46 -6.81 13.19 -6.36
N MET A 47 -6.68 14.42 -5.86
CA MET A 47 -6.02 15.51 -6.55
C MET A 47 -5.01 16.19 -5.63
N SER A 48 -4.01 16.83 -6.21
CA SER A 48 -3.17 17.79 -5.49
C SER A 48 -2.92 19.04 -6.30
N PHE A 49 -2.94 20.19 -5.64
CA PHE A 49 -2.77 21.51 -6.24
C PHE A 49 -1.61 22.25 -5.57
N ASP A 50 -0.61 22.59 -6.37
CA ASP A 50 0.53 23.41 -5.95
C ASP A 50 0.13 24.88 -6.13
N THR A 51 -0.08 25.59 -5.01
CA THR A 51 -0.55 26.98 -5.04
C THR A 51 0.52 27.95 -5.52
N ALA A 52 1.81 27.63 -5.32
CA ALA A 52 2.89 28.50 -5.77
C ALA A 52 3.05 28.48 -7.29
N LYS A 53 2.81 27.32 -7.91
CA LYS A 53 2.80 27.18 -9.38
C LYS A 53 1.42 27.40 -10.00
N SER A 54 0.39 27.58 -9.18
CA SER A 54 -1.01 27.61 -9.60
C SER A 54 -1.37 26.46 -10.55
N LYS A 55 -0.84 25.27 -10.26
CA LYS A 55 -0.95 24.10 -11.14
C LYS A 55 -1.41 22.87 -10.37
N LEU A 56 -2.28 22.11 -11.02
CA LEU A 56 -2.66 20.77 -10.59
C LEU A 56 -1.44 19.84 -10.72
N SER A 57 -0.94 19.38 -9.59
CA SER A 57 0.28 18.58 -9.50
C SER A 57 0.01 17.08 -9.61
N GLN A 58 -1.14 16.59 -9.15
CA GLN A 58 -1.51 15.17 -9.24
C GLN A 58 -3.01 14.99 -9.49
N ASN A 59 -3.35 13.96 -10.26
CA ASN A 59 -4.71 13.50 -10.56
C ASN A 59 -4.74 11.98 -10.57
N ASN A 60 -5.21 11.39 -9.48
CA ASN A 60 -5.24 9.95 -9.30
C ASN A 60 -6.69 9.48 -9.23
N PHE A 61 -7.04 8.52 -10.08
CA PHE A 61 -8.33 7.85 -10.08
C PHE A 61 -8.12 6.42 -9.59
N ALA A 62 -9.04 5.91 -8.79
CA ALA A 62 -9.01 4.54 -8.34
C ALA A 62 -10.41 3.92 -8.44
N LEU A 63 -10.48 2.68 -8.89
CA LEU A 63 -11.70 1.88 -8.87
C LEU A 63 -11.37 0.54 -8.23
N GLY A 64 -12.11 0.17 -7.22
CA GLY A 64 -11.97 -1.10 -6.52
C GLY A 64 -13.29 -1.81 -6.33
N TYR A 65 -13.20 -3.09 -6.03
CA TYR A 65 -14.31 -3.91 -5.63
C TYR A 65 -13.86 -4.75 -4.44
N LYS A 66 -14.66 -4.80 -3.38
CA LYS A 66 -14.37 -5.52 -2.15
C LYS A 66 -15.52 -6.46 -1.83
N ALA A 67 -15.22 -7.75 -1.88
CA ALA A 67 -16.04 -8.83 -1.34
C ALA A 67 -15.46 -9.32 0.00
N ALA A 68 -16.01 -10.40 0.55
CA ALA A 68 -15.59 -10.96 1.85
C ALA A 68 -14.19 -11.57 1.80
N ASP A 69 -13.86 -12.27 0.72
CA ASP A 69 -12.63 -13.01 0.49
C ASP A 69 -11.79 -12.44 -0.65
N PHE A 70 -12.36 -11.56 -1.49
CA PHE A 70 -11.71 -11.03 -2.67
C PHE A 70 -11.70 -9.50 -2.67
N GLN A 71 -10.60 -8.89 -3.12
CA GLN A 71 -10.53 -7.46 -3.37
C GLN A 71 -9.81 -7.20 -4.69
N LEU A 72 -10.46 -6.44 -5.56
CA LEU A 72 -9.86 -5.86 -6.75
C LEU A 72 -9.61 -4.39 -6.48
N HIS A 73 -8.47 -3.89 -6.88
CA HIS A 73 -8.15 -2.47 -6.83
C HIS A 73 -7.42 -2.10 -8.11
N THR A 74 -7.88 -1.06 -8.79
CA THR A 74 -7.25 -0.50 -9.99
C THR A 74 -7.08 0.99 -9.76
N HIS A 75 -6.02 1.56 -10.31
CA HIS A 75 -5.78 2.99 -10.24
C HIS A 75 -5.05 3.49 -11.48
N VAL A 76 -5.24 4.78 -11.73
CA VAL A 76 -4.58 5.55 -12.77
C VAL A 76 -4.06 6.82 -12.14
N ASN A 77 -2.75 7.04 -12.17
CA ASN A 77 -2.12 8.25 -11.67
C ASN A 77 -1.69 9.11 -12.87
N ASP A 78 -2.13 10.36 -12.87
CA ASP A 78 -1.77 11.39 -13.84
C ASP A 78 -2.00 11.00 -15.31
N GLY A 79 -2.86 10.02 -15.56
CA GLY A 79 -3.11 9.44 -16.89
C GLY A 79 -1.90 8.71 -17.50
N THR A 80 -0.81 8.53 -16.74
CA THR A 80 0.44 7.97 -17.26
C THR A 80 0.84 6.69 -16.53
N GLU A 81 0.55 6.55 -15.24
CA GLU A 81 0.78 5.31 -14.51
C GLU A 81 -0.52 4.58 -14.28
N PHE A 82 -0.56 3.31 -14.66
CA PHE A 82 -1.71 2.45 -14.50
C PHE A 82 -1.32 1.29 -13.60
N GLY A 83 -2.21 0.93 -12.69
CA GLY A 83 -1.95 -0.12 -11.72
C GLY A 83 -3.20 -0.89 -11.36
N GLY A 84 -3.00 -2.13 -10.95
CA GLY A 84 -4.05 -3.04 -10.56
C GLY A 84 -3.51 -4.08 -9.60
N SER A 85 -4.26 -4.36 -8.55
CA SER A 85 -3.98 -5.44 -7.62
C SER A 85 -5.22 -6.26 -7.34
N ILE A 86 -5.01 -7.57 -7.26
CA ILE A 86 -6.01 -8.52 -6.81
C ILE A 86 -5.51 -9.09 -5.50
N TYR A 87 -6.36 -9.11 -4.49
CA TYR A 87 -6.15 -9.80 -3.23
C TYR A 87 -7.21 -10.88 -3.09
N GLN A 88 -6.79 -12.07 -2.67
CA GLN A 88 -7.68 -13.19 -2.46
C GLN A 88 -7.31 -13.94 -1.18
N LYS A 89 -8.26 -14.04 -0.27
CA LYS A 89 -8.20 -14.90 0.90
C LYS A 89 -8.74 -16.27 0.51
N VAL A 90 -7.83 -17.16 0.10
CA VAL A 90 -8.17 -18.51 -0.36
C VAL A 90 -8.77 -19.35 0.78
N ASN A 91 -8.23 -19.21 1.99
CA ASN A 91 -8.78 -19.80 3.20
C ASN A 91 -8.29 -19.03 4.44
N GLU A 92 -8.55 -19.53 5.65
CA GLU A 92 -8.12 -18.84 6.89
C GLU A 92 -6.60 -18.72 7.04
N LYS A 93 -5.85 -19.68 6.47
CA LYS A 93 -4.39 -19.77 6.52
C LYS A 93 -3.70 -19.12 5.34
N ILE A 94 -4.33 -19.09 4.17
CA ILE A 94 -3.69 -18.70 2.90
C ILE A 94 -4.34 -17.45 2.34
N GLU A 95 -3.52 -16.43 2.15
CA GLU A 95 -3.87 -15.17 1.50
C GLU A 95 -2.89 -14.96 0.33
N THR A 96 -3.39 -14.61 -0.84
CA THR A 96 -2.58 -14.33 -2.02
C THR A 96 -2.88 -12.93 -2.53
N SER A 97 -1.89 -12.34 -3.19
CA SER A 97 -2.08 -11.09 -3.91
C SER A 97 -1.24 -11.06 -5.17
N ILE A 98 -1.80 -10.41 -6.17
CA ILE A 98 -1.17 -10.16 -7.45
C ILE A 98 -1.21 -8.65 -7.65
N ASN A 99 -0.11 -8.07 -8.08
CA ASN A 99 -0.01 -6.66 -8.42
C ASN A 99 0.60 -6.50 -9.81
N LEU A 100 0.00 -5.65 -10.61
CA LEU A 100 0.41 -5.29 -11.95
C LEU A 100 0.43 -3.76 -12.03
N ALA A 101 1.49 -3.19 -12.57
CA ALA A 101 1.56 -1.77 -12.87
C ALA A 101 2.37 -1.53 -14.13
N TRP A 102 1.99 -0.55 -14.93
CA TRP A 102 2.75 -0.12 -16.09
C TRP A 102 2.66 1.39 -16.26
N THR A 103 3.62 1.95 -16.99
CA THR A 103 3.65 3.38 -17.30
C THR A 103 3.46 3.54 -18.80
N ALA A 104 2.47 4.34 -19.21
CA ALA A 104 2.22 4.66 -20.61
C ALA A 104 3.47 5.28 -21.26
N GLY A 105 3.79 4.85 -22.48
CA GLY A 105 5.01 5.26 -23.18
C GLY A 105 6.30 4.60 -22.67
N SER A 106 6.21 3.69 -21.69
CA SER A 106 7.33 2.86 -21.25
C SER A 106 7.09 1.39 -21.58
N ASN A 107 8.15 0.68 -21.98
CA ASN A 107 8.11 -0.79 -22.12
C ASN A 107 8.26 -1.50 -20.76
N ASN A 108 8.26 -0.76 -19.65
CA ASN A 108 8.46 -1.32 -18.32
C ASN A 108 7.12 -1.64 -17.64
N THR A 109 6.78 -2.93 -17.64
CA THR A 109 5.70 -3.47 -16.82
C THR A 109 6.29 -4.00 -15.52
N ARG A 110 5.64 -3.71 -14.39
CA ARG A 110 5.96 -4.23 -13.06
C ARG A 110 4.89 -5.22 -12.67
N PHE A 111 5.29 -6.45 -12.44
CA PHE A 111 4.39 -7.52 -12.03
C PHE A 111 4.95 -8.17 -10.77
N GLY A 112 4.09 -8.47 -9.81
CA GLY A 112 4.48 -9.17 -8.60
C GLY A 112 3.36 -10.02 -8.05
N ILE A 113 3.75 -11.16 -7.50
CA ILE A 113 2.87 -12.09 -6.80
C ILE A 113 3.36 -12.14 -5.35
N ALA A 114 2.44 -12.12 -4.41
CA ALA A 114 2.74 -12.39 -3.03
C ALA A 114 1.76 -13.43 -2.47
N ALA A 115 2.23 -14.19 -1.50
CA ALA A 115 1.43 -15.12 -0.75
C ALA A 115 1.81 -15.00 0.73
N LYS A 116 0.83 -15.21 1.59
CA LYS A 116 0.98 -15.28 3.02
C LYS A 116 0.35 -16.57 3.52
N TYR A 117 1.11 -17.31 4.29
CA TYR A 117 0.71 -18.57 4.89
C TYR A 117 0.77 -18.45 6.41
N LYS A 118 -0.35 -18.61 7.10
CA LYS A 118 -0.41 -18.72 8.55
C LYS A 118 -0.17 -20.18 8.92
N LEU A 119 0.95 -20.43 9.59
CA LEU A 119 1.28 -21.77 10.09
C LEU A 119 0.38 -22.11 11.27
N ASP A 120 0.23 -21.14 12.17
CA ASP A 120 -0.59 -21.23 13.37
C ASP A 120 -1.17 -19.86 13.74
N CYS A 121 -1.80 -19.74 14.91
CA CYS A 121 -2.43 -18.50 15.38
C CYS A 121 -1.46 -17.37 15.75
N LYS A 122 -0.15 -17.66 15.88
CA LYS A 122 0.93 -16.75 16.25
C LYS A 122 1.97 -16.57 15.15
N THR A 123 2.01 -17.46 14.16
CA THR A 123 3.09 -17.59 13.18
C THR A 123 2.58 -17.43 11.76
N SER A 124 3.21 -16.57 10.97
CA SER A 124 2.93 -16.45 9.54
C SER A 124 4.19 -16.28 8.70
N LEU A 125 4.26 -17.00 7.60
CA LEU A 125 5.22 -16.81 6.52
C LEU A 125 4.61 -15.93 5.44
N SER A 126 5.42 -15.08 4.80
CA SER A 126 5.05 -14.38 3.58
C SER A 126 6.16 -14.51 2.55
N ALA A 127 5.78 -14.70 1.30
CA ALA A 127 6.68 -14.72 0.18
C ALA A 127 6.16 -13.74 -0.87
N LYS A 128 7.07 -13.03 -1.54
CA LYS A 128 6.76 -12.12 -2.63
C LYS A 128 7.80 -12.30 -3.73
N VAL A 129 7.38 -12.33 -4.97
CA VAL A 129 8.25 -12.38 -6.13
C VAL A 129 7.79 -11.31 -7.12
N ASN A 130 8.73 -10.68 -7.83
CA ASN A 130 8.40 -9.77 -8.92
C ASN A 130 9.16 -10.12 -10.21
N ASN A 131 8.76 -9.48 -11.31
CA ASN A 131 9.38 -9.66 -12.62
C ASN A 131 10.78 -9.04 -12.77
N ALA A 132 11.26 -8.34 -11.73
CA ALA A 132 12.65 -7.92 -11.63
C ALA A 132 13.55 -9.00 -11.00
N SER A 133 13.01 -10.20 -10.76
CA SER A 133 13.66 -11.32 -10.07
C SER A 133 13.99 -11.03 -8.61
N LEU A 134 13.28 -10.10 -7.97
CA LEU A 134 13.39 -9.88 -6.53
C LEU A 134 12.45 -10.84 -5.79
N ILE A 135 13.01 -11.59 -4.85
CA ILE A 135 12.30 -12.54 -3.99
C ILE A 135 12.35 -12.00 -2.57
N GLY A 136 11.21 -11.62 -2.02
CA GLY A 136 11.04 -11.24 -0.62
C GLY A 136 10.51 -12.41 0.19
N LEU A 137 11.14 -12.72 1.31
CA LEU A 137 10.67 -13.67 2.30
C LEU A 137 10.44 -12.93 3.61
N GLY A 138 9.40 -13.34 4.34
CA GLY A 138 9.03 -12.78 5.62
C GLY A 138 8.55 -13.88 6.56
N TYR A 139 8.93 -13.79 7.82
CA TYR A 139 8.49 -14.66 8.89
C TYR A 139 8.10 -13.79 10.08
N THR A 140 6.86 -13.89 10.52
CA THR A 140 6.35 -13.16 11.68
C THR A 140 5.91 -14.14 12.74
N GLN A 141 6.43 -13.97 13.95
CA GLN A 141 6.09 -14.74 15.14
C GLN A 141 5.57 -13.81 16.24
N SER A 142 4.39 -14.11 16.78
CA SER A 142 3.86 -13.45 17.97
C SER A 142 4.35 -14.21 19.21
N LEU A 143 5.23 -13.60 20.00
CA LEU A 143 5.81 -14.24 21.19
C LEU A 143 4.86 -14.14 22.39
N ARG A 144 4.27 -12.97 22.60
CA ARG A 144 3.32 -12.66 23.68
C ARG A 144 2.27 -11.67 23.15
N PRO A 145 1.09 -11.52 23.81
CA PRO A 145 0.17 -10.43 23.48
C PRO A 145 0.90 -9.08 23.48
N GLY A 146 0.84 -8.36 22.37
CA GLY A 146 1.55 -7.09 22.17
C GLY A 146 3.00 -7.20 21.65
N VAL A 147 3.61 -8.39 21.62
CA VAL A 147 5.00 -8.59 21.15
C VAL A 147 5.03 -9.47 19.90
N LYS A 148 5.43 -8.87 18.77
CA LYS A 148 5.62 -9.55 17.49
C LYS A 148 7.05 -9.33 16.99
N VAL A 149 7.66 -10.41 16.53
CA VAL A 149 8.97 -10.39 15.88
C VAL A 149 8.75 -10.72 14.41
N THR A 150 9.32 -9.91 13.52
CA THR A 150 9.27 -10.13 12.08
C THR A 150 10.68 -10.16 11.54
N LEU A 151 11.06 -11.26 10.89
CA LEU A 151 12.26 -11.35 10.08
C LEU A 151 11.86 -11.22 8.62
N SER A 152 12.63 -10.48 7.84
CA SER A 152 12.42 -10.36 6.40
C SER A 152 13.73 -10.31 5.67
N ALA A 153 13.80 -11.04 4.55
CA ALA A 153 14.94 -11.07 3.65
C ALA A 153 14.48 -10.67 2.25
N LEU A 154 15.29 -9.88 1.55
CA LEU A 154 15.07 -9.54 0.15
C LEU A 154 16.26 -10.03 -0.68
N ILE A 155 15.99 -10.96 -1.57
CA ILE A 155 16.96 -11.66 -2.40
C ILE A 155 16.85 -11.12 -3.82
N ASP A 156 17.96 -10.59 -4.34
CA ASP A 156 18.08 -10.25 -5.76
C ASP A 156 18.49 -11.51 -6.54
N GLY A 157 17.55 -12.11 -7.25
CA GLY A 157 17.77 -13.31 -8.05
C GLY A 157 18.70 -13.10 -9.24
N LYS A 158 18.91 -11.86 -9.72
CA LYS A 158 19.90 -11.57 -10.78
C LYS A 158 21.32 -11.55 -10.25
N ASN A 159 21.48 -11.23 -8.97
CA ASN A 159 22.77 -11.08 -8.29
C ASN A 159 22.95 -12.09 -7.15
N PHE A 160 22.41 -13.31 -7.31
CA PHE A 160 22.44 -14.35 -6.26
C PHE A 160 23.87 -14.69 -5.79
N ASN A 161 24.86 -14.58 -6.69
CA ASN A 161 26.27 -14.88 -6.39
C ASN A 161 27.08 -13.68 -5.87
N ALA A 162 26.52 -12.47 -5.87
CA ALA A 162 27.29 -11.22 -5.66
C ALA A 162 27.01 -10.50 -4.33
N GLY A 163 26.22 -11.08 -3.42
CA GLY A 163 26.11 -10.60 -2.03
C GLY A 163 25.58 -9.17 -1.89
N GLY A 164 24.31 -8.95 -2.25
CA GLY A 164 23.60 -7.66 -2.08
C GLY A 164 22.29 -7.78 -1.29
N HIS A 165 22.17 -8.80 -0.45
CA HIS A 165 20.93 -9.11 0.28
C HIS A 165 20.69 -8.11 1.42
N LYS A 166 19.51 -7.50 1.43
CA LYS A 166 19.12 -6.54 2.46
C LYS A 166 18.38 -7.27 3.58
N ASP A 167 19.07 -7.48 4.69
CA ASP A 167 18.47 -7.96 5.93
C ASP A 167 18.06 -6.77 6.79
N SER A 168 16.78 -6.74 7.17
CA SER A 168 16.28 -5.73 8.11
C SER A 168 15.40 -6.38 9.17
N SER A 169 15.80 -6.23 10.43
CA SER A 169 14.92 -6.42 11.59
C SER A 169 14.22 -5.10 11.87
N PRO A 170 12.87 -5.01 11.84
CA PRO A 170 12.19 -3.81 12.27
C PRO A 170 12.41 -3.60 13.77
N ALA A 171 12.78 -2.38 14.16
CA ALA A 171 12.87 -1.96 15.54
C ALA A 171 11.48 -2.09 16.22
N PRO A 172 11.43 -2.35 17.54
CA PRO A 172 10.17 -2.43 18.28
C PRO A 172 9.38 -1.13 18.12
N LEU A 173 8.12 -1.25 17.70
CA LEU A 173 7.18 -0.13 17.66
C LEU A 173 7.03 0.48 19.06
N PRO A 174 7.08 1.80 19.23
CA PRO A 174 6.70 2.41 20.49
C PRO A 174 5.20 2.17 20.74
N TYR A 175 4.89 1.83 22.00
CA TYR A 175 3.55 1.63 22.52
C TYR A 175 2.58 2.74 22.07
N GLY A 176 1.52 2.36 21.34
CA GLY A 176 0.44 3.25 20.92
C GLY A 176 -0.91 2.59 21.17
N HIS A 177 -1.74 3.27 21.95
CA HIS A 177 -3.01 2.79 22.52
C HIS A 177 -3.99 2.15 21.52
N HIS A 178 -4.67 1.11 22.03
CA HIS A 178 -5.89 0.52 21.49
C HIS A 178 -6.95 1.57 21.14
N LEU A 179 -7.41 1.57 19.89
CA LEU A 179 -8.76 1.96 19.51
C LEU A 179 -9.29 0.94 18.51
N TYR A 180 -10.28 0.15 18.95
CA TYR A 180 -11.13 -0.68 18.10
C TYR A 180 -12.01 0.23 17.22
N PRO A 181 -12.28 -0.10 15.95
CA PRO A 181 -13.47 0.38 15.28
C PRO A 181 -14.59 -0.66 15.40
N ALA A 182 -15.75 -0.21 15.89
CA ALA A 182 -17.05 -0.71 15.45
C ALA A 182 -17.30 -0.26 14.01
#